data_AF-A0ABD6ATQ1-F1
#
_entry.id   AF-A0ABD6ATQ1-F1
#
_cell.length_a   1.000
_cell.length_b   1.000
_cell.length_c   1.000
_cell.angle_alpha   90.00
_cell.angle_beta   90.00
_cell.angle_gamma   90.00
#
_symmetry.space_group_name_H-M   'P 1'
#
loop_
_entity.id
_entity.type
_entity.pdbx_description
1 polymer ?
#
loop_
_entity_poly.entity_id
_entity_poly.type
_entity_poly.pdbx_seq_one_letter_code
_entity_poly.pdbx_strand_id
1 'polypeptide(L)' 'MPPASRCTLTGRCERCDWQTLAGSHPEMVRAYRDHLREHHPERWVRV' A
#
# COMPACT_ATOMS: atom_id res chain seq x y z
N MET A 1 14.94 0.35 26.79
CA MET A 1 13.89 0.30 25.75
C MET A 1 14.52 -0.28 24.49
N PRO A 2 14.07 -1.42 23.95
CA PRO A 2 14.58 -1.91 22.67
C PRO A 2 14.18 -0.93 21.55
N PRO A 3 15.00 -0.72 20.51
CA PRO A 3 14.65 0.16 19.41
C PRO A 3 13.39 -0.40 18.73
N ALA A 4 12.41 0.47 18.52
CA ALA A 4 11.18 0.14 17.83
C ALA A 4 11.50 -0.65 16.56
N SER A 5 11.13 -1.92 16.54
CA SER A 5 11.22 -2.77 15.36
C SER A 5 10.56 -2.01 14.23
N ARG A 6 11.34 -1.64 13.20
CA ARG A 6 10.81 -0.98 12.01
C ARG A 6 9.83 -1.96 11.38
N CYS A 7 8.54 -1.80 11.67
CA CYS A 7 7.49 -2.60 11.07
C CYS A 7 7.40 -2.21 9.59
N THR A 8 8.17 -2.89 8.76
CA THR A 8 8.05 -2.78 7.31
C THR A 8 6.73 -3.43 6.93
N LEU A 9 5.77 -2.63 6.47
CA LEU A 9 4.50 -3.12 5.98
C LEU A 9 4.64 -3.39 4.49
N THR A 10 4.10 -4.51 4.03
CA THR A 10 4.07 -4.84 2.61
C THR A 10 2.65 -4.63 2.10
N GLY A 11 2.48 -3.73 1.14
CA GLY A 11 1.23 -3.58 0.40
C GLY A 11 1.30 -4.46 -0.84
N ARG A 12 0.30 -5.30 -1.07
CA ARG A 12 0.21 -6.13 -2.29
C ARG A 12 -1.17 -5.91 -2.92
N CYS A 13 -1.20 -5.80 -4.24
CA CYS A 13 -2.45 -5.83 -4.99
C CYS A 13 -2.88 -7.28 -5.20
N GLU A 14 -4.15 -7.58 -4.93
CA GLU A 14 -4.69 -8.94 -5.13
C GLU A 14 -5.04 -9.23 -6.60
N ARG A 15 -4.97 -8.21 -7.48
CA ARG A 15 -5.40 -8.29 -8.88
C ARG A 15 -4.26 -8.23 -9.88
N CYS A 16 -3.10 -7.74 -9.45
CA CYS A 16 -1.88 -7.71 -10.25
C CYS A 16 -0.68 -7.97 -9.34
N ASP A 17 0.48 -8.28 -9.92
CA ASP A 17 1.70 -8.58 -9.17
C ASP A 17 2.35 -7.32 -8.52
N TRP A 18 1.57 -6.27 -8.28
CA TRP A 18 2.09 -5.05 -7.66
C TRP A 18 2.30 -5.26 -6.17
N GLN A 19 3.49 -4.87 -5.70
CA GLN A 19 3.90 -4.97 -4.31
C GLN A 19 4.80 -3.80 -3.94
N THR A 20 4.59 -3.24 -2.74
CA THR A 20 5.35 -2.13 -2.19
C THR A 20 5.75 -2.41 -0.75
N LEU A 21 6.91 -1.88 -0.32
CA LEU A 21 7.36 -1.89 1.06
C LEU A 21 7.24 -0.47 1.62
N ALA A 22 6.55 -0.34 2.75
CA ALA A 22 6.30 0.94 3.40
C ALA A 22 6.75 0.93 4.85
N GLY A 23 7.28 2.06 5.32
CA GLY A 23 7.70 2.22 6.71
C GLY A 23 6.54 2.44 7.68
N SER A 24 5.32 2.66 7.18
CA SER A 24 4.14 2.98 7.97
C SER A 24 2.84 2.69 7.21
N HIS A 25 1.76 2.42 7.94
CA HIS A 25 0.44 2.12 7.37
C HIS A 25 -0.08 3.22 6.43
N PRO A 26 -0.04 4.53 6.78
CA PRO A 26 -0.50 5.58 5.87
C PRO A 26 0.33 5.68 4.58
N GLU A 27 1.62 5.35 4.60
CA GLU A 27 2.43 5.31 3.39
C GLU A 27 2.03 4.15 2.48
N MET A 28 1.82 2.96 3.05
CA MET A 28 1.34 1.80 2.31
C MET A 28 0.00 2.07 1.65
N VAL A 29 -0.95 2.64 2.40
CA VAL A 29 -2.29 2.97 1.89
C VAL A 29 -2.22 4.02 0.79
N ARG A 30 -1.35 5.04 0.89
CA ARG A 30 -1.15 6.03 -0.18
C ARG A 30 -0.65 5.38 -1.46
N ALA A 31 0.41 4.58 -1.37
CA ALA A 31 0.98 3.88 -2.54
C ALA A 31 -0.03 2.90 -3.16
N TYR A 32 -0.76 2.15 -2.33
CA TYR A 32 -1.78 1.22 -2.80
C TYR A 32 -2.94 1.93 -3.50
N ARG A 33 -3.41 3.04 -2.93
CA ARG A 33 -4.42 3.87 -3.55
C ARG A 33 -3.93 4.41 -4.89
N ASP A 34 -2.76 5.05 -4.91
CA ASP A 34 -2.18 5.63 -6.13
C ASP A 34 -2.10 4.58 -7.26
N HIS A 35 -1.59 3.39 -6.94
CA HIS A 35 -1.61 2.25 -7.84
C HIS A 35 -3.02 1.89 -8.34
N LEU A 36 -4.02 1.79 -7.44
CA LEU A 36 -5.41 1.56 -7.85
C LEU A 36 -5.93 2.69 -8.76
N ARG A 37 -5.50 3.94 -8.57
CA ARG A 37 -5.93 5.06 -9.41
C ARG A 37 -5.44 4.92 -10.85
N GLU A 38 -4.18 4.53 -11.01
CA GLU A 38 -3.51 4.46 -12.30
C GLU A 38 -3.82 3.16 -13.04
N HIS A 39 -3.83 2.03 -12.33
CA HIS A 39 -3.95 0.70 -12.94
C HIS A 39 -5.33 0.07 -12.79
N HIS A 40 -6.10 0.45 -11.77
CA HIS A 40 -7.43 -0.12 -11.50
C HIS A 40 -8.48 0.95 -11.21
N PRO A 41 -8.70 1.94 -12.11
CA PRO A 41 -9.60 3.06 -11.87
C PRO A 41 -11.05 2.60 -11.60
N GLU A 42 -11.45 1.43 -12.13
CA GLU A 42 -12.73 0.77 -11.82
C GLU A 42 -12.93 0.40 -10.33
N ARG A 43 -11.82 0.25 -9.59
CA ARG A 43 -11.77 -0.13 -8.17
C ARG A 43 -11.29 1.00 -7.28
N TRP A 44 -10.96 2.15 -7.86
CA TRP A 44 -10.85 3.39 -7.10
C TRP A 44 -12.25 3.81 -6.63
N VAL A 45 -12.75 3.10 -5.61
CA VAL A 45 -14.04 3.35 -5.00
C VAL A 45 -13.87 4.56 -4.07
N ARG A 46 -14.36 5.71 -4.51
CA ARG A 46 -14.77 6.79 -3.62
C ARG A 46 -16.10 6.36 -3.00
N VAL A 47 -16.08 5.82 -1.79
CA VAL A 47 -17.24 5.84 -0.87
C VAL A 47 -16.83 6.67 0.33
#